data_AF-A0A4Q1C3B5-F1
#
_entry.id   AF-A0A4Q1C3B5-F1
#
_cell.length_a   1.000
_cell.length_b   1.000
_cell.length_c   1.000
_cell.angle_alpha   90.00
_cell.angle_beta   90.00
_cell.angle_gamma   90.00
#
_symmetry.space_group_name_H-M   'P 1'
#
loop_
_entity.id
_entity.type
_entity.pdbx_description
1 polymer ?
#
loop_
_entity_poly.entity_id
_entity_poly.type
_entity_poly.pdbx_seq_one_letter_code
_entity_poly.pdbx_strand_id
1 'polypeptide(L)'
;MSKELHTFFRPARGLLWLCLIAGGFSLPVKLGAVTLEELLTQPKLTPKKFAAYFGGFGYEFNAPIQSADTFLARKRGDCDDYSVLAAHVLAQHGYTTRLIHVRLAGRVAHAVCYVNEVKAYLDYNNRNVFFTLTRSGPDLRDIASKVAQSLEASWTTASEFTYSYSTRRKTMIATVSQTGGAETASPPQSSPFNVD
;
A
#
# COMPACT_ATOMS: atom_id res chain seq x y z
N MET A 1 68.01 -4.28 55.66
CA MET A 1 66.93 -5.22 56.05
C MET A 1 65.60 -4.51 55.84
N SER A 2 64.81 -4.94 54.83
CA SER A 2 63.35 -4.68 54.58
C SER A 2 62.81 -3.24 54.74
N LYS A 3 61.94 -2.67 53.88
CA LYS A 3 61.03 -3.15 52.83
C LYS A 3 60.55 -1.90 52.06
N GLU A 4 60.29 -2.07 50.77
CA GLU A 4 59.51 -1.12 49.98
C GLU A 4 58.04 -1.08 50.42
N LEU A 5 57.38 0.06 50.22
CA LEU A 5 55.96 0.09 49.84
C LEU A 5 55.63 1.36 49.05
N HIS A 6 55.37 1.15 47.76
CA HIS A 6 54.78 2.12 46.84
C HIS A 6 53.36 2.49 47.23
N THR A 7 53.01 3.78 47.14
CA THR A 7 51.61 4.22 46.90
C THR A 7 51.55 5.39 45.91
N PHE A 8 50.53 5.31 45.07
CA PHE A 8 50.34 5.96 43.79
C PHE A 8 50.01 7.45 43.86
N PHE A 9 50.63 8.22 42.95
CA PHE A 9 50.32 9.60 42.63
C PHE A 9 49.19 9.64 41.58
N ARG A 10 48.05 10.30 41.87
CA ARG A 10 47.04 10.67 40.85
C ARG A 10 47.06 12.19 40.70
N PRO A 11 47.40 12.76 39.52
CA PRO A 11 47.06 14.13 39.22
C PRO A 11 45.76 14.21 38.42
N ALA A 12 44.90 15.13 38.85
CA ALA A 12 43.72 15.60 38.14
C ALA A 12 44.12 16.31 36.83
N ARG A 13 43.48 15.96 35.73
CA ARG A 13 43.43 16.68 34.45
C ARG A 13 42.08 16.29 33.83
N GLY A 14 41.15 17.17 33.48
CA GLY A 14 41.30 18.45 32.81
C GLY A 14 40.27 18.40 31.67
N LEU A 15 39.22 19.19 31.79
CA LEU A 15 38.14 19.32 30.81
C LEU A 15 38.75 19.74 29.46
N LEU A 16 38.58 18.95 28.40
CA LEU A 16 38.78 19.44 27.03
C LEU A 16 37.62 18.96 26.15
N TRP A 17 36.64 19.84 26.04
CA TRP A 17 35.67 19.85 24.95
C TRP A 17 36.43 20.09 23.64
N LEU A 18 36.34 19.17 22.68
CA LEU A 18 36.60 19.49 21.28
C LEU A 18 35.55 18.84 20.39
N CYS A 19 34.74 19.71 19.80
CA CYS A 19 33.70 19.42 18.82
C CYS A 19 34.27 18.71 17.59
N LEU A 20 33.95 17.43 17.42
CA LEU A 20 34.01 16.78 16.12
C LEU A 20 32.72 17.11 15.37
N ILE A 21 32.86 18.08 14.46
CA ILE A 21 31.82 18.57 13.56
C ILE A 21 31.23 17.37 12.81
N ALA A 22 29.93 17.18 13.01
CA ALA A 22 29.09 16.26 12.27
C ALA A 22 29.12 16.65 10.78
N GLY A 23 30.01 16.01 10.02
CA GLY A 23 29.93 15.93 8.56
C GLY A 23 28.77 15.04 8.17
N GLY A 24 27.54 15.50 8.40
CA GLY A 24 26.35 14.88 7.86
C GLY A 24 26.39 15.03 6.34
N PHE A 25 26.74 13.97 5.63
CA PHE A 25 26.44 13.85 4.21
C PHE A 25 24.92 13.89 4.06
N SER A 26 24.36 15.09 3.88
CA SER A 26 23.01 15.25 3.35
C SER A 26 23.06 14.83 1.90
N LEU A 27 22.86 13.53 1.63
CA LEU A 27 22.51 13.09 0.29
C LEU A 27 21.26 13.88 -0.12
N PRO A 28 21.24 14.52 -1.30
CA PRO A 28 20.05 15.20 -1.77
C PRO A 28 18.95 14.16 -1.91
N VAL A 29 18.00 14.17 -0.99
CA VAL A 29 16.74 13.45 -1.17
C VAL A 29 16.08 14.10 -2.36
N LYS A 30 16.09 13.41 -3.51
CA LYS A 30 15.30 13.82 -4.67
C LYS A 30 13.84 13.86 -4.22
N LEU A 31 13.33 15.05 -3.90
CA LEU A 31 11.92 15.34 -3.68
C LEU A 31 11.14 15.35 -5.02
N GLY A 32 11.54 14.49 -5.96
CA GLY A 32 10.85 14.31 -7.23
C GLY A 32 9.53 13.59 -7.04
N ALA A 33 8.58 13.82 -7.95
CA ALA A 33 7.43 12.92 -8.07
C ALA A 33 7.94 11.52 -8.46
N VAL A 34 7.43 10.49 -7.79
CA VAL A 34 7.72 9.09 -8.12
C VAL A 34 7.34 8.84 -9.58
N THR A 35 8.22 8.22 -10.36
CA THR A 35 7.94 7.90 -11.77
C THR A 35 7.62 6.43 -11.96
N LEU A 36 6.98 6.08 -13.09
CA LEU A 36 6.73 4.68 -13.43
C LEU A 36 8.06 3.94 -13.61
N GLU A 37 9.02 4.55 -14.30
CA GLU A 37 10.35 3.96 -14.50
C GLU A 37 11.04 3.66 -13.17
N GLU A 38 10.96 4.55 -12.18
CA GLU A 38 11.50 4.32 -10.84
C GLU A 38 10.86 3.08 -10.19
N LEU A 39 9.54 2.95 -10.25
CA LEU A 39 8.83 1.79 -9.71
C LEU A 39 9.20 0.49 -10.44
N LEU A 40 9.38 0.54 -11.76
CA LEU A 40 9.72 -0.64 -12.57
C LEU A 40 11.17 -1.08 -12.38
N THR A 41 12.09 -0.14 -12.18
CA THR A 41 13.52 -0.43 -12.09
C THR A 41 14.03 -0.63 -10.66
N GLN A 42 13.21 -0.31 -9.65
CA GLN A 42 13.61 -0.38 -8.24
C GLN A 42 14.02 -1.81 -7.82
N PRO A 43 15.30 -2.05 -7.45
CA PRO A 43 15.74 -3.38 -7.07
C PRO A 43 15.02 -3.93 -5.84
N LYS A 44 14.58 -5.18 -5.92
CA LYS A 44 13.93 -5.89 -4.79
C LYS A 44 12.72 -5.11 -4.25
N LEU A 45 11.91 -4.56 -5.15
CA LEU A 45 10.64 -3.94 -4.81
C LEU A 45 9.68 -5.03 -4.30
N THR A 46 9.25 -4.91 -3.05
CA THR A 46 8.22 -5.79 -2.48
C THR A 46 6.87 -5.10 -2.50
N PRO A 47 5.74 -5.81 -2.41
CA PRO A 47 4.41 -5.18 -2.34
C PRO A 47 4.28 -4.16 -1.21
N LYS A 48 4.93 -4.43 -0.06
CA LYS A 48 4.99 -3.49 1.06
C LYS A 48 5.77 -2.22 0.71
N LYS A 49 6.93 -2.35 0.05
CA LYS A 49 7.72 -1.18 -0.40
C LYS A 49 6.95 -0.40 -1.47
N PHE A 50 6.27 -1.09 -2.38
CA PHE A 50 5.40 -0.46 -3.37
C PHE A 50 4.32 0.39 -2.68
N ALA A 51 3.56 -0.16 -1.73
CA ALA A 51 2.50 0.56 -1.04
C ALA A 51 3.01 1.85 -0.33
N ALA A 52 4.23 1.80 0.22
CA ALA A 52 4.82 2.92 0.95
C ALA A 52 4.99 4.19 0.10
N TYR A 53 5.15 4.08 -1.23
CA TYR A 53 5.26 5.26 -2.12
C TYR A 53 3.97 6.10 -2.14
N PHE A 54 2.83 5.50 -1.82
CA PHE A 54 1.52 6.11 -2.03
C PHE A 54 0.89 6.68 -0.75
N GLY A 55 1.58 6.62 0.39
CA GLY A 55 1.00 7.08 1.66
C GLY A 55 0.56 8.56 1.62
N GLY A 56 1.32 9.41 0.92
CA GLY A 56 0.99 10.83 0.74
C GLY A 56 0.01 11.13 -0.39
N PHE A 57 -0.46 10.14 -1.16
CA PHE A 57 -1.35 10.40 -2.29
C PHE A 57 -2.78 10.66 -1.80
N GLY A 58 -3.54 11.53 -2.49
CA GLY A 58 -4.93 11.84 -2.18
C GLY A 58 -5.93 10.93 -2.90
N TYR A 59 -7.07 10.65 -2.27
CA TYR A 59 -8.17 9.95 -2.96
C TYR A 59 -8.99 10.95 -3.78
N GLU A 60 -9.28 10.63 -5.03
CA GLU A 60 -10.15 11.39 -5.94
C GLU A 60 -10.84 10.40 -6.89
N PHE A 61 -12.16 10.25 -6.75
CA PHE A 61 -12.95 9.39 -7.63
C PHE A 61 -12.90 9.92 -9.06
N ASN A 62 -12.52 9.07 -10.02
CA ASN A 62 -12.36 9.47 -11.42
C ASN A 62 -12.85 8.37 -12.39
N ALA A 63 -13.64 8.76 -13.39
CA ALA A 63 -13.91 7.89 -14.54
C ALA A 63 -13.35 8.59 -15.79
N PRO A 64 -12.34 8.03 -16.51
CA PRO A 64 -11.80 6.65 -16.52
C PRO A 64 -10.48 6.42 -15.74
N ILE A 65 -10.04 5.16 -15.64
CA ILE A 65 -8.70 4.78 -15.14
C ILE A 65 -7.60 5.60 -15.85
N GLN A 66 -6.80 6.27 -15.05
CA GLN A 66 -5.69 7.13 -15.43
C GLN A 66 -4.53 6.31 -16.00
N SER A 67 -3.69 6.93 -16.84
CA SER A 67 -2.38 6.35 -17.13
C SER A 67 -1.52 6.36 -15.88
N ALA A 68 -0.57 5.43 -15.78
CA ALA A 68 0.38 5.36 -14.67
C ALA A 68 1.07 6.72 -14.42
N ASP A 69 1.58 7.36 -15.47
CA ASP A 69 2.26 8.66 -15.36
C ASP A 69 1.33 9.77 -14.86
N THR A 70 0.06 9.76 -15.29
CA THR A 70 -0.91 10.76 -14.84
C THR A 70 -1.23 10.59 -13.35
N PHE A 71 -1.53 9.36 -12.91
CA PHE A 71 -1.81 9.06 -11.51
C PHE A 71 -0.63 9.43 -10.60
N LEU A 72 0.58 9.07 -11.01
CA LEU A 72 1.82 9.36 -10.29
C LEU A 72 2.12 10.87 -10.22
N ALA A 73 2.01 11.58 -11.34
CA ALA A 73 2.26 13.02 -11.41
C ALA A 73 1.25 13.82 -10.57
N ARG A 74 -0.03 13.43 -10.62
CA ARG A 74 -1.09 14.10 -9.86
C ARG A 74 -1.06 13.80 -8.36
N LYS A 75 -0.39 12.71 -7.96
CA LYS A 75 -0.41 12.16 -6.60
C LYS A 75 -1.83 11.97 -6.05
N ARG A 76 -2.78 11.65 -6.93
CA ARG A 76 -4.19 11.41 -6.57
C ARG A 76 -4.93 10.63 -7.65
N GLY A 77 -5.91 9.85 -7.21
CA GLY A 77 -6.76 9.01 -8.05
C GLY A 77 -7.64 8.12 -7.19
N ASP A 78 -8.12 7.02 -7.75
CA ASP A 78 -9.00 6.10 -7.02
C ASP A 78 -8.41 4.70 -6.85
N CYS A 79 -9.24 3.78 -6.35
CA CYS A 79 -8.87 2.40 -6.10
C CYS A 79 -8.55 1.61 -7.39
N ASP A 80 -9.13 1.98 -8.53
CA ASP A 80 -8.86 1.32 -9.81
C ASP A 80 -7.49 1.75 -10.33
N ASP A 81 -7.18 3.06 -10.32
CA ASP A 81 -5.88 3.61 -10.72
C ASP A 81 -4.72 2.93 -9.99
N TYR A 82 -4.82 2.87 -8.66
CA TYR A 82 -3.81 2.28 -7.81
C TYR A 82 -3.67 0.77 -8.01
N SER A 83 -4.79 0.03 -8.05
CA SER A 83 -4.74 -1.43 -8.16
C SER A 83 -4.16 -1.87 -9.49
N VAL A 84 -4.52 -1.20 -10.57
CA VAL A 84 -3.98 -1.47 -11.92
C VAL A 84 -2.50 -1.14 -11.98
N LEU A 85 -2.06 0.00 -11.42
CA LEU A 85 -0.63 0.32 -11.34
C LEU A 85 0.13 -0.73 -10.53
N ALA A 86 -0.42 -1.16 -9.39
CA ALA A 86 0.18 -2.18 -8.53
C ALA A 86 0.38 -3.50 -9.28
N ALA A 87 -0.67 -4.00 -9.95
CA ALA A 87 -0.58 -5.24 -10.73
C ALA A 87 0.45 -5.11 -11.86
N HIS A 88 0.46 -3.97 -12.57
CA HIS A 88 1.40 -3.73 -13.65
C HIS A 88 2.86 -3.73 -13.16
N VAL A 89 3.17 -3.00 -12.10
CA VAL A 89 4.53 -2.91 -11.55
C VAL A 89 4.94 -4.24 -10.94
N LEU A 90 4.13 -4.83 -10.07
CA LEU A 90 4.51 -6.04 -9.34
C LEU A 90 4.69 -7.26 -10.26
N ALA A 91 3.94 -7.34 -11.37
CA ALA A 91 4.18 -8.36 -12.39
C ALA A 91 5.59 -8.26 -13.00
N GLN A 92 6.12 -7.04 -13.22
CA GLN A 92 7.50 -6.84 -13.69
C GLN A 92 8.55 -7.25 -12.65
N HIS A 93 8.17 -7.26 -11.36
CA HIS A 93 9.00 -7.74 -10.26
C HIS A 93 8.77 -9.24 -9.95
N GLY A 94 8.08 -9.97 -10.83
CA GLY A 94 7.91 -11.43 -10.71
C GLY A 94 6.81 -11.89 -9.75
N TYR A 95 5.92 -10.98 -9.32
CA TYR A 95 4.76 -11.34 -8.52
C TYR A 95 3.56 -11.72 -9.39
N THR A 96 2.81 -12.72 -8.96
CA THR A 96 1.53 -13.08 -9.55
C THR A 96 0.42 -12.29 -8.87
N THR A 97 -0.20 -11.37 -9.61
CA THR A 97 -1.25 -10.50 -9.09
C THR A 97 -2.61 -10.76 -9.71
N ARG A 98 -3.67 -10.48 -8.96
CA ARG A 98 -5.07 -10.56 -9.40
C ARG A 98 -5.79 -9.26 -9.06
N LEU A 99 -6.41 -8.64 -10.06
CA LEU A 99 -7.23 -7.44 -9.84
C LEU A 99 -8.64 -7.85 -9.48
N ILE A 100 -9.13 -7.40 -8.34
CA ILE A 100 -10.41 -7.81 -7.79
C ILE A 100 -11.26 -6.58 -7.55
N HIS A 101 -12.48 -6.62 -8.05
CA HIS A 101 -13.48 -5.57 -7.91
C HIS A 101 -14.61 -6.08 -7.03
N VAL A 102 -14.81 -5.46 -5.87
CA VAL A 102 -15.81 -5.83 -4.86
C VAL A 102 -16.93 -4.81 -4.90
N ARG A 103 -18.13 -5.25 -5.27
CA ARG A 103 -19.33 -4.41 -5.18
C ARG A 103 -19.84 -4.41 -3.75
N LEU A 104 -19.77 -3.26 -3.10
CA LEU A 104 -20.25 -3.04 -1.75
C LEU A 104 -21.75 -2.72 -1.76
N ALA A 105 -22.50 -3.22 -0.79
CA ALA A 105 -23.93 -2.95 -0.66
C ALA A 105 -24.17 -1.47 -0.33
N GLY A 106 -24.94 -0.78 -1.16
CA GLY A 106 -25.26 0.65 -0.97
C GLY A 106 -24.07 1.60 -1.13
N ARG A 107 -22.94 1.16 -1.68
CA ARG A 107 -21.72 1.96 -1.86
C ARG A 107 -21.11 1.76 -3.24
N VAL A 108 -20.18 2.64 -3.62
CA VAL A 108 -19.36 2.47 -4.82
C VAL A 108 -18.53 1.19 -4.70
N ALA A 109 -18.32 0.52 -5.82
CA ALA A 109 -17.49 -0.67 -5.86
C ALA A 109 -16.01 -0.32 -5.60
N HIS A 110 -15.28 -1.25 -5.01
CA HIS A 110 -13.90 -1.06 -4.56
C HIS A 110 -12.96 -2.02 -5.26
N ALA A 111 -11.86 -1.52 -5.79
CA ALA A 111 -10.84 -2.33 -6.44
C ALA A 111 -9.62 -2.54 -5.54
N VAL A 112 -9.09 -3.77 -5.55
CA VAL A 112 -7.85 -4.14 -4.86
C VAL A 112 -6.95 -4.97 -5.76
N CYS A 113 -5.64 -4.96 -5.48
CA CYS A 113 -4.66 -5.85 -6.12
C CYS A 113 -4.24 -6.94 -5.14
N TYR A 114 -4.71 -8.18 -5.34
CA TYR A 114 -4.26 -9.35 -4.58
C TYR A 114 -2.93 -9.86 -5.11
N VAL A 115 -2.00 -10.17 -4.20
CA VAL A 115 -0.66 -10.68 -4.51
C VAL A 115 -0.51 -12.08 -3.94
N ASN A 116 -0.38 -13.08 -4.81
CA ASN A 116 -0.48 -14.49 -4.44
C ASN A 116 0.62 -14.93 -3.47
N GLU A 117 1.86 -14.49 -3.72
CA GLU A 117 3.05 -14.94 -3.00
C GLU A 117 3.02 -14.53 -1.52
N VAL A 118 2.42 -13.38 -1.22
CA VAL A 118 2.27 -12.86 0.14
C VAL A 118 0.87 -13.09 0.73
N LYS A 119 -0.03 -13.71 -0.05
CA LYS A 119 -1.42 -14.01 0.31
C LYS A 119 -2.14 -12.81 0.90
N ALA A 120 -2.04 -11.67 0.23
CA ALA A 120 -2.61 -10.43 0.71
C ALA A 120 -2.97 -9.48 -0.41
N TYR A 121 -3.91 -8.56 -0.16
CA TYR A 121 -4.30 -7.52 -1.10
C TYR A 121 -3.77 -6.15 -0.71
N LEU A 122 -3.42 -5.37 -1.73
CA LEU A 122 -3.12 -3.95 -1.66
C LEU A 122 -4.40 -3.13 -1.84
N ASP A 123 -4.68 -2.27 -0.86
CA ASP A 123 -5.88 -1.43 -0.82
C ASP A 123 -5.49 0.06 -0.76
N TYR A 124 -5.94 0.82 -1.75
CA TYR A 124 -5.64 2.24 -1.84
C TYR A 124 -6.29 3.06 -0.72
N ASN A 125 -7.51 2.73 -0.32
CA ASN A 125 -8.24 3.50 0.69
C ASN A 125 -7.59 3.33 2.07
N ASN A 126 -6.93 2.20 2.29
CA ASN A 126 -6.19 1.88 3.50
C ASN A 126 -4.67 2.05 3.37
N ARG A 127 -4.19 2.80 2.36
CA ARG A 127 -2.75 2.92 2.00
C ARG A 127 -1.80 3.37 3.11
N ASN A 128 -2.29 4.13 4.08
CA ASN A 128 -1.50 4.69 5.19
C ASN A 128 -1.45 3.81 6.44
N VAL A 129 -2.33 2.82 6.52
CA VAL A 129 -2.27 1.83 7.59
C VAL A 129 -1.19 0.86 7.15
N PHE A 130 0.01 0.93 7.74
CA PHE A 130 1.25 0.17 7.40
C PHE A 130 1.07 -1.36 7.22
N PHE A 131 -0.13 -1.87 7.46
CA PHE A 131 -0.68 -3.20 7.17
C PHE A 131 -1.34 -3.34 5.78
N THR A 132 -1.03 -2.51 4.79
CA THR A 132 -1.59 -2.52 3.41
C THR A 132 -1.51 -3.84 2.65
N LEU A 133 -0.96 -4.89 3.26
CA LEU A 133 -1.18 -6.27 2.88
C LEU A 133 -2.14 -6.91 3.89
N THR A 134 -3.44 -6.82 3.63
CA THR A 134 -4.43 -7.58 4.41
C THR A 134 -4.40 -9.03 3.98
N ARG A 135 -4.01 -9.92 4.90
CA ARG A 135 -3.90 -11.35 4.60
C ARG A 135 -5.26 -11.96 4.24
N SER A 136 -5.31 -12.57 3.07
CA SER A 136 -6.49 -13.25 2.54
C SER A 136 -6.08 -14.56 1.86
N GLY A 137 -6.93 -15.57 1.97
CA GLY A 137 -6.85 -16.75 1.12
C GLY A 137 -7.04 -16.37 -0.34
N PRO A 138 -6.71 -17.28 -1.27
CA PRO A 138 -6.81 -17.00 -2.70
C PRO A 138 -8.27 -17.01 -3.21
N ASP A 139 -9.24 -17.43 -2.40
CA ASP A 139 -10.64 -17.50 -2.82
C ASP A 139 -11.27 -16.10 -2.94
N LEU A 140 -12.05 -15.87 -4.01
CA LEU A 140 -12.68 -14.57 -4.27
C LEU A 140 -13.66 -14.16 -3.17
N ARG A 141 -14.37 -15.10 -2.52
CA ARG A 141 -15.29 -14.77 -1.44
C ARG A 141 -14.56 -14.36 -0.18
N ASP A 142 -13.45 -15.02 0.18
CA ASP A 142 -12.64 -14.63 1.34
C ASP A 142 -12.05 -13.22 1.14
N ILE A 143 -11.51 -12.94 -0.05
CA ILE A 143 -10.98 -11.62 -0.38
C ILE A 143 -12.09 -10.57 -0.30
N ALA A 144 -13.24 -10.81 -0.92
CA ALA A 144 -14.37 -9.88 -0.90
C ALA A 144 -14.87 -9.60 0.52
N SER A 145 -14.96 -10.64 1.35
CA SER A 145 -15.42 -10.52 2.74
C SER A 145 -14.45 -9.70 3.58
N LYS A 146 -13.14 -9.89 3.41
CA LYS A 146 -12.12 -9.10 4.11
C LYS A 146 -12.05 -7.66 3.63
N VAL A 147 -12.20 -7.42 2.32
CA VAL A 147 -12.28 -6.06 1.78
C VAL A 147 -13.50 -5.35 2.37
N ALA A 148 -14.68 -5.98 2.32
CA ALA A 148 -15.90 -5.39 2.85
C ALA A 148 -15.80 -5.13 4.36
N GLN A 149 -15.24 -6.08 5.13
CA GLN A 149 -14.97 -5.91 6.56
C GLN A 149 -14.05 -4.71 6.84
N SER A 150 -12.97 -4.53 6.05
CA SER A 150 -12.04 -3.41 6.22
C SER A 150 -12.66 -2.03 5.93
N LEU A 151 -13.80 -2.01 5.24
CA LEU A 151 -14.56 -0.81 4.90
C LEU A 151 -15.86 -0.70 5.71
N GLU A 152 -16.04 -1.56 6.72
CA GLU A 152 -17.22 -1.64 7.56
C GLU A 152 -18.51 -1.70 6.72
N ALA A 153 -18.52 -2.61 5.74
CA ALA A 153 -19.59 -2.77 4.76
C ALA A 153 -19.88 -4.25 4.49
N SER A 154 -21.01 -4.51 3.82
CA SER A 154 -21.32 -5.81 3.19
C SER A 154 -20.99 -5.76 1.70
N TRP A 155 -20.82 -6.91 1.05
CA TRP A 155 -20.57 -7.01 -0.40
C TRP A 155 -21.60 -7.88 -1.10
N THR A 156 -21.96 -7.54 -2.34
CA THR A 156 -22.95 -8.31 -3.12
C THR A 156 -22.29 -9.21 -4.15
N THR A 157 -21.27 -8.70 -4.85
CA THR A 157 -20.55 -9.44 -5.88
C THR A 157 -19.07 -9.12 -5.82
N ALA A 158 -18.23 -10.07 -6.19
CA ALA A 158 -16.82 -9.86 -6.40
C ALA A 158 -16.40 -10.42 -7.75
N SER A 159 -15.66 -9.63 -8.52
CA SER A 159 -15.22 -9.99 -9.86
C SER A 159 -13.71 -9.89 -9.96
N GLU A 160 -13.09 -10.88 -10.57
CA GLU A 160 -11.71 -10.74 -11.05
C GLU A 160 -11.72 -10.06 -12.42
N PHE A 161 -10.78 -9.15 -12.65
CA PHE A 161 -10.66 -8.44 -13.92
C PHE A 161 -9.22 -8.36 -14.39
N THR A 162 -9.03 -8.06 -15.68
CA THR A 162 -7.77 -7.60 -16.24
C THR A 162 -7.91 -6.17 -16.74
N TYR A 163 -6.78 -5.48 -16.81
CA TYR A 163 -6.67 -4.18 -17.45
C TYR A 163 -5.42 -4.14 -18.32
N SER A 164 -5.55 -3.54 -19.50
CA SER A 164 -4.41 -3.24 -20.37
C SER A 164 -4.26 -1.73 -20.55
N TYR A 165 -3.07 -1.21 -20.25
CA TYR A 165 -2.73 0.20 -20.52
C TYR A 165 -2.70 0.50 -22.02
N SER A 166 -2.33 -0.45 -22.88
CA SER A 166 -2.23 -0.21 -24.33
C SER A 166 -3.59 -0.05 -24.99
N THR A 167 -4.58 -0.84 -24.57
CA THR A 167 -5.96 -0.79 -25.12
C THR A 167 -6.92 0.01 -24.24
N ARG A 168 -6.48 0.43 -23.05
CA ARG A 168 -7.28 1.09 -22.00
C ARG A 168 -8.57 0.34 -21.66
N ARG A 169 -8.53 -1.00 -21.74
CA ARG A 169 -9.71 -1.85 -21.59
C ARG A 169 -9.65 -2.66 -20.30
N LYS A 170 -10.72 -2.54 -19.51
CA LYS A 170 -11.04 -3.40 -18.36
C LYS A 170 -11.90 -4.58 -18.84
N THR A 171 -11.51 -5.80 -18.48
CA THR A 171 -12.25 -7.03 -18.86
C THR A 171 -12.50 -7.88 -17.61
N MET A 172 -13.77 -8.17 -17.33
CA MET A 172 -14.13 -9.08 -16.23
C MET A 172 -13.88 -10.53 -16.66
N ILE A 173 -13.25 -11.33 -15.79
CA ILE A 173 -12.86 -12.72 -16.06
C ILE A 173 -13.81 -13.69 -15.35
N ALA A 174 -14.04 -13.48 -14.07
CA ALA A 174 -14.86 -14.34 -13.23
C ALA A 174 -15.64 -13.48 -12.25
N THR A 175 -16.82 -13.95 -11.83
CA THR A 175 -17.65 -13.25 -10.84
C THR A 175 -18.28 -14.24 -9.89
N VAL A 176 -18.25 -13.91 -8.60
CA VAL A 176 -18.99 -14.59 -7.55
C VAL A 176 -20.00 -13.62 -6.93
N SER A 177 -21.19 -14.13 -6.61
CA SER A 177 -22.22 -13.36 -5.91
C SER A 177 -22.40 -13.91 -4.50
N GLN A 178 -22.70 -13.04 -3.54
CA GLN A 178 -23.16 -13.47 -2.23
C GLN A 178 -24.50 -14.19 -2.42
N THR A 179 -24.51 -15.51 -2.25
CA THR A 179 -25.73 -16.31 -2.23
C THR A 179 -26.21 -16.28 -0.79
N GLY A 180 -27.40 -15.73 -0.56
CA GLY A 180 -27.91 -15.39 0.76
C GLY A 180 -27.76 -16.51 1.79
N GLY A 181 -26.93 -16.27 2.80
CA GLY A 181 -27.09 -16.86 4.12
C GLY A 181 -27.61 -15.74 5.01
N ALA A 182 -28.83 -15.90 5.52
CA ALA A 182 -29.36 -15.00 6.53
C ALA A 182 -28.45 -15.09 7.77
N GLU A 183 -27.88 -13.96 8.20
CA GLU A 183 -27.90 -13.52 9.60
C GLU A 183 -27.26 -12.13 9.77
N THR A 184 -28.08 -11.21 10.28
CA THR A 184 -27.72 -9.88 10.81
C THR A 184 -27.15 -8.85 9.82
N ALA A 185 -28.02 -8.39 8.90
CA ALA A 185 -27.86 -7.04 8.39
C ALA A 185 -28.03 -6.05 9.55
N SER A 186 -26.91 -5.56 10.10
CA SER A 186 -26.96 -4.35 10.92
C SER A 186 -27.48 -3.20 10.04
N PRO A 187 -28.35 -2.32 10.57
CA PRO A 187 -28.91 -1.23 9.79
C PRO A 187 -27.78 -0.36 9.19
N PRO A 188 -27.99 0.23 8.01
CA PRO A 188 -26.98 1.06 7.36
C PRO A 188 -26.58 2.20 8.29
N GLN A 189 -25.35 2.17 8.80
CA GLN A 189 -24.74 3.32 9.44
C GLN A 189 -24.45 4.36 8.36
N SER A 190 -24.98 5.57 8.56
CA SER A 190 -24.69 6.73 7.73
C SER A 190 -23.18 6.95 7.71
N SER A 191 -22.62 6.95 6.51
CA SER A 191 -21.20 7.21 6.31
C SER A 191 -20.86 8.67 6.68
N PRO A 192 -19.70 8.93 7.32
CA PRO A 192 -19.20 10.30 7.52
C PRO A 192 -18.61 10.93 6.25
N PHE A 193 -18.58 10.22 5.12
CA PHE A 193 -18.16 10.79 3.84
C PHE A 193 -19.30 11.62 3.24
N ASN A 194 -19.47 12.84 3.76
CA ASN A 194 -20.09 13.92 3.02
C ASN A 194 -19.16 14.26 1.85
N VAL A 195 -19.67 14.09 0.63
CA VAL A 195 -19.07 14.64 -0.58
C VAL A 195 -19.84 15.93 -0.83
N ASP A 196 -19.23 17.07 -0.49
CA ASP A 196 -19.63 18.37 -1.05
C ASP A 196 -19.21 18.43 -2.53
#